data_AF-A0A1Y6FWW7-F1
#
_entry.id   AF-A0A1Y6FWW7-F1
#
_cell.length_a   1.000
_cell.length_b   1.000
_cell.length_c   1.000
_cell.angle_alpha   90.00
_cell.angle_beta   90.00
_cell.angle_gamma   90.00
#
_symmetry.space_group_name_H-M   'P 1'
#
loop_
_entity.id
_entity.type
_entity.pdbx_description
1 polymer ?
#
loop_
_entity_poly.entity_id
_entity_poly.type
_entity_poly.pdbx_seq_one_letter_code
_entity_poly.pdbx_strand_id
1 'polypeptide(L)'
;MATPITIMKNDELLFKAANIQEAARFLADHLNTTISRCYDPIERSYVYNIPYYVNEDEFCFVTPEKIAANRRKELEETDHHNARRFWLVPSNPEEFDLTGAFSRFDTIHWRRSGNYEKGDIIFIYVSNNVQKVRYKVEVVKGLVLPNEVQYNKMFWKDEEKFKQSKTWNWSRFRLIDQVDTTELSLAHLREHGVKGNIQGPQKVTGVLRDYIMLFFNYDLTKDYYPDEVPESLEEGKRKSVTVNVYERNPFARKQCIDHYGVQCQVCDLNFENLYGEVGKDFIHVHHIVPLHDIQQGYEVKPIQDLIPVCPNCHAMLHRKENGDYLTIEQLRERILNRT
;
A
#
# COMPACT_ATOMS: atom_id res chain seq x y z
N MET A 1 16.71 3.81 -28.49
CA MET A 1 16.42 2.37 -28.26
C MET A 1 14.91 2.18 -28.35
N ALA A 2 14.44 1.03 -28.84
CA ALA A 2 13.02 0.70 -28.75
C ALA A 2 12.64 0.57 -27.27
N THR A 3 11.56 1.23 -26.86
CA THR A 3 10.99 1.11 -25.53
C THR A 3 9.68 0.36 -25.71
N PRO A 4 9.71 -0.98 -25.80
CA PRO A 4 8.49 -1.75 -26.04
C PRO A 4 7.52 -1.52 -24.88
N ILE A 5 6.31 -1.06 -25.21
CA ILE A 5 5.25 -0.76 -24.25
C ILE A 5 4.09 -1.70 -24.54
N THR A 6 3.71 -2.46 -23.52
CA THR A 6 2.48 -3.24 -23.52
C THR A 6 1.39 -2.39 -22.88
N ILE A 7 0.30 -2.16 -23.61
CA ILE A 7 -0.87 -1.45 -23.14
C ILE A 7 -1.88 -2.48 -22.65
N MET A 8 -2.21 -2.41 -21.37
CA MET A 8 -3.23 -3.21 -20.72
C MET A 8 -4.46 -2.32 -20.50
N LYS A 9 -5.66 -2.87 -20.71
CA LYS A 9 -6.94 -2.24 -20.39
C LYS A 9 -7.71 -3.19 -19.48
N ASN A 10 -8.04 -2.76 -18.26
CA ASN A 10 -8.72 -3.60 -17.27
C ASN A 10 -8.07 -4.99 -17.14
N ASP A 11 -6.74 -5.02 -16.99
CA ASP A 11 -5.89 -6.22 -16.93
C ASP A 11 -5.87 -7.13 -18.18
N GLU A 12 -6.51 -6.72 -19.27
CA GLU A 12 -6.45 -7.41 -20.55
C GLU A 12 -5.48 -6.74 -21.53
N LEU A 13 -4.78 -7.54 -22.32
CA LEU A 13 -3.88 -7.02 -23.35
C LEU A 13 -4.66 -6.25 -24.42
N LEU A 14 -4.42 -4.95 -24.52
CA LEU A 14 -5.04 -4.10 -25.53
C LEU A 14 -4.14 -3.93 -26.77
N PHE A 15 -2.85 -3.64 -26.58
CA PHE A 15 -1.94 -3.36 -27.68
C PHE A 15 -0.46 -3.51 -27.28
N LYS A 16 0.42 -3.79 -28.26
CA LYS A 16 1.88 -3.80 -28.06
C LYS A 16 2.53 -2.80 -29.02
N ALA A 17 3.16 -1.79 -28.45
CA ALA A 17 3.88 -0.75 -29.17
C ALA A 17 5.39 -0.98 -29.08
N ALA A 18 6.14 -0.63 -30.13
CA ALA A 18 7.60 -0.68 -30.14
C ALA A 18 8.24 0.50 -29.39
N ASN A 19 7.51 1.60 -29.20
CA ASN A 19 7.98 2.81 -28.52
C ASN A 19 6.80 3.66 -28.00
N ILE A 20 7.13 4.69 -27.21
CA ILE A 20 6.14 5.60 -26.62
C ILE A 20 5.36 6.40 -27.66
N GLN A 21 5.96 6.75 -28.79
CA GLN A 21 5.27 7.49 -29.85
C GLN A 21 4.18 6.64 -30.50
N GLU A 22 4.43 5.36 -30.73
CA GLU A 22 3.45 4.41 -31.23
C GLU A 22 2.35 4.14 -30.18
N ALA A 23 2.73 3.94 -28.91
CA ALA A 23 1.76 3.79 -27.83
C ALA A 23 0.84 5.01 -27.70
N ALA A 24 1.40 6.22 -27.79
CA ALA A 24 0.65 7.47 -27.72
C ALA A 24 -0.30 7.66 -28.92
N ARG A 25 0.12 7.30 -30.14
CA ARG A 25 -0.76 7.33 -31.32
C ARG A 25 -1.95 6.39 -31.15
N PHE A 26 -1.67 5.13 -30.82
CA PHE A 26 -2.71 4.14 -30.59
C PHE A 26 -3.70 4.60 -29.51
N LEU A 27 -3.19 5.06 -28.37
CA LEU A 27 -4.03 5.50 -27.25
C LEU A 27 -4.85 6.74 -27.61
N ALA A 28 -4.29 7.69 -28.37
CA ALA A 28 -4.99 8.88 -28.82
C ALA A 28 -6.17 8.54 -29.73
N ASP A 29 -5.96 7.63 -30.69
CA ASP A 29 -7.00 7.15 -31.59
C ASP A 29 -8.06 6.36 -30.81
N HIS A 30 -7.63 5.48 -29.89
CA HIS A 30 -8.53 4.67 -29.07
C HIS A 30 -9.43 5.49 -28.14
N LEU A 31 -8.90 6.58 -27.58
CA LEU A 31 -9.62 7.45 -26.64
C LEU A 31 -10.25 8.68 -27.30
N ASN A 32 -10.12 8.82 -28.62
CA ASN A 32 -10.53 10.02 -29.36
C ASN A 32 -10.01 11.32 -28.71
N THR A 33 -8.70 11.40 -28.48
CA THR A 33 -8.02 12.53 -27.82
C THR A 33 -6.76 12.94 -28.58
N THR A 34 -6.06 13.97 -28.09
CA THR A 34 -4.80 14.42 -28.72
C THR A 34 -3.62 13.58 -28.25
N ILE A 35 -2.72 13.23 -29.18
CA ILE A 35 -1.49 12.46 -28.89
C ILE A 35 -0.66 13.06 -27.73
N SER A 36 -0.61 14.39 -27.64
CA SER A 36 0.12 15.09 -26.58
C SER A 36 -0.36 14.74 -25.17
N ARG A 37 -1.66 14.45 -24.99
CA ARG A 37 -2.27 14.12 -23.69
C ARG A 37 -1.96 12.68 -23.25
N CYS A 38 -1.43 11.85 -24.15
CA CYS A 38 -1.15 10.45 -23.87
C CYS A 38 0.26 10.21 -23.32
N TYR A 39 1.23 11.11 -23.58
CA TYR A 39 2.62 10.89 -23.19
C TYR A 39 2.81 10.80 -21.67
N ASP A 40 2.33 11.79 -20.91
CA ASP A 40 2.52 11.82 -19.46
C ASP A 40 1.85 10.62 -18.75
N PRO A 41 0.59 10.22 -19.07
CA PRO A 41 0.00 9.03 -18.48
C PRO A 41 0.75 7.75 -18.81
N ILE A 42 1.21 7.57 -20.06
CA ILE A 42 1.98 6.40 -20.47
C ILE A 42 3.29 6.34 -19.67
N GLU A 43 4.04 7.45 -19.65
CA GLU A 43 5.32 7.54 -18.96
C GLU A 43 5.18 7.31 -17.46
N ARG A 44 4.26 8.02 -16.81
CA ARG A 44 4.02 7.86 -15.38
C ARG A 44 3.55 6.45 -15.04
N SER A 45 2.79 5.81 -15.92
CA SER A 45 2.34 4.44 -15.70
C SER A 45 3.49 3.44 -15.78
N TYR A 46 4.27 3.40 -16.87
CA TYR A 46 5.34 2.40 -16.94
C TYR A 46 6.52 2.68 -16.01
N VAL A 47 6.73 3.94 -15.59
CA VAL A 47 7.83 4.29 -14.68
C VAL A 47 7.44 4.01 -13.22
N TYR A 48 6.20 4.30 -12.84
CA TYR A 48 5.78 4.34 -11.44
C TYR A 48 4.61 3.42 -11.10
N ASN A 49 4.13 2.63 -12.06
CA ASN A 49 2.93 1.81 -11.98
C ASN A 49 1.70 2.63 -11.58
N ILE A 50 1.57 3.85 -12.12
CA ILE A 50 0.41 4.72 -11.88
C ILE A 50 -0.64 4.45 -12.96
N PRO A 51 -1.81 3.87 -12.65
CA PRO A 51 -2.81 3.60 -13.68
C PRO A 51 -3.37 4.90 -14.27
N TYR A 52 -3.75 4.88 -15.54
CA TYR A 52 -4.46 5.97 -16.19
C TYR A 52 -5.93 5.59 -16.34
N TYR A 53 -6.83 6.35 -15.72
CA TYR A 53 -8.27 6.09 -15.81
C TYR A 53 -8.93 7.01 -16.82
N VAL A 54 -9.76 6.42 -17.68
CA VAL A 54 -10.65 7.16 -18.57
C VAL A 54 -12.04 6.57 -18.44
N ASN A 55 -12.98 7.35 -17.92
CA ASN A 55 -14.30 6.87 -17.49
C ASN A 55 -14.15 5.72 -16.47
N GLU A 56 -14.68 4.53 -16.78
CA GLU A 56 -14.59 3.33 -15.95
C GLU A 56 -13.40 2.44 -16.32
N ASP A 57 -12.68 2.77 -17.39
CA ASP A 57 -11.58 1.96 -17.90
C ASP A 57 -10.25 2.33 -17.22
N GLU A 58 -9.53 1.31 -16.77
CA GLU A 58 -8.15 1.39 -16.29
C GLU A 58 -7.17 1.05 -17.41
N PHE A 59 -6.19 1.93 -17.65
CA PHE A 59 -5.09 1.69 -18.56
C PHE A 59 -3.77 1.61 -17.80
N CYS A 60 -3.03 0.52 -18.02
CA CYS A 60 -1.70 0.29 -17.46
C CYS A 60 -0.70 0.07 -18.60
N PHE A 61 0.48 0.66 -18.47
CA PHE A 61 1.51 0.62 -19.49
C PHE A 61 2.74 -0.06 -18.91
N VAL A 62 3.19 -1.14 -19.54
CA VAL A 62 4.25 -2.00 -19.01
C VAL A 62 5.44 -2.01 -19.97
N THR A 63 6.63 -1.83 -19.41
CA THR A 63 7.91 -1.94 -20.14
C THR A 63 8.83 -2.89 -19.37
N PRO A 64 9.91 -3.42 -20.00
CA PRO A 64 10.93 -4.15 -19.27
C PRO A 64 11.47 -3.36 -18.08
N GLU A 65 11.63 -4.02 -16.94
CA GLU A 65 11.97 -3.40 -15.65
C GLU A 65 13.20 -2.47 -15.73
N LYS A 66 14.26 -2.92 -16.42
CA LYS A 66 15.48 -2.13 -16.62
C LYS A 66 15.21 -0.79 -17.32
N ILE A 67 14.26 -0.75 -18.27
CA ILE A 67 13.90 0.48 -18.98
C ILE A 67 13.12 1.41 -18.06
N ALA A 68 12.12 0.90 -17.35
CA ALA A 68 11.36 1.65 -16.37
C ALA A 68 12.27 2.23 -15.27
N ALA A 69 13.19 1.44 -14.73
CA ALA A 69 14.12 1.84 -13.68
C ALA A 69 15.11 2.93 -14.16
N ASN A 70 15.66 2.79 -15.36
CA ASN A 70 16.55 3.81 -15.93
C ASN A 70 15.80 5.13 -16.17
N ARG A 71 14.58 5.06 -16.72
CA ARG A 71 13.76 6.25 -16.96
C ARG A 71 13.36 6.92 -15.65
N ARG A 72 13.01 6.14 -14.61
CA ARG A 72 12.74 6.65 -13.28
C ARG A 72 13.89 7.50 -12.75
N LYS A 73 15.10 6.93 -12.78
CA LYS A 73 16.32 7.60 -12.32
C LYS A 73 16.51 8.94 -13.04
N GLU A 74 16.36 8.95 -14.36
CA GLU A 74 16.47 10.16 -15.16
C GLU A 74 15.42 11.23 -14.78
N LEU A 75 14.15 10.84 -14.65
CA LEU A 75 13.07 11.77 -14.26
C LEU A 75 13.33 12.38 -12.87
N GLU A 76 13.77 11.56 -11.92
CA GLU A 76 14.03 11.98 -10.54
C GLU A 76 15.29 12.84 -10.40
N GLU A 77 16.36 12.54 -11.14
CA GLU A 77 17.60 13.32 -11.13
C GLU A 77 17.44 14.69 -11.81
N THR A 78 16.51 14.81 -12.76
CA THR A 78 16.26 16.05 -13.51
C THR A 78 15.11 16.89 -12.95
N ASP A 79 14.46 16.45 -11.86
CA ASP A 79 13.23 17.05 -11.32
C ASP A 79 12.16 17.27 -12.42
N HIS A 80 12.04 16.29 -13.32
CA HIS A 80 11.13 16.36 -14.46
C HIS A 80 9.67 16.42 -13.99
N HIS A 81 8.77 17.05 -14.76
CA HIS A 81 7.37 17.22 -14.34
C HIS A 81 6.62 15.89 -14.17
N ASN A 82 7.06 14.83 -14.85
CA ASN A 82 6.55 13.47 -14.69
C ASN A 82 7.19 12.68 -13.54
N ALA A 83 8.20 13.21 -12.86
CA ALA A 83 8.78 12.58 -11.70
C ALA A 83 7.73 12.45 -10.59
N ARG A 84 7.74 11.31 -9.90
CA ARG A 84 6.89 11.08 -8.74
C ARG A 84 7.22 12.12 -7.66
N ARG A 85 6.20 12.82 -7.17
CA ARG A 85 6.37 13.92 -6.21
C ARG A 85 6.23 13.40 -4.79
N PHE A 86 7.04 13.96 -3.89
CA PHE A 86 7.06 13.61 -2.49
C PHE A 86 6.66 14.83 -1.65
N TRP A 87 5.84 14.59 -0.63
CA TRP A 87 5.32 15.64 0.25
C TRP A 87 5.54 15.27 1.72
N LEU A 88 5.78 16.27 2.55
CA LEU A 88 5.76 16.18 4.00
C LEU A 88 4.54 16.93 4.50
N VAL A 89 3.63 16.24 5.19
CA VAL A 89 2.32 16.78 5.58
C VAL A 89 2.09 16.56 7.07
N PRO A 90 1.74 17.60 7.84
CA PRO A 90 1.48 17.44 9.27
C PRO A 90 0.10 16.82 9.52
N SER A 91 0.02 15.97 10.54
CA SER A 91 -1.22 15.44 11.09
C SER A 91 -1.26 15.62 12.60
N ASN A 92 -2.40 16.07 13.11
CA ASN A 92 -2.65 16.22 14.53
C ASN A 92 -3.45 15.01 15.05
N PRO A 93 -2.86 14.12 15.88
CA PRO A 93 -3.54 12.93 16.40
C PRO A 93 -4.66 13.24 17.40
N GLU A 94 -4.77 14.48 17.88
CA GLU A 94 -5.88 14.96 18.70
C GLU A 94 -7.05 15.50 17.85
N GLU A 95 -6.86 15.70 16.54
CA GLU A 95 -7.94 16.05 15.61
C GLU A 95 -8.51 14.80 14.94
N PHE A 96 -7.63 13.94 14.40
CA PHE A 96 -8.00 12.77 13.62
C PHE A 96 -7.08 11.57 13.89
N ASP A 97 -7.68 10.41 14.19
CA ASP A 97 -6.96 9.16 14.44
C ASP A 97 -6.59 8.43 13.14
N LEU A 98 -5.43 8.80 12.59
CA LEU A 98 -4.86 8.12 11.42
C LEU A 98 -4.54 6.65 11.69
N THR A 99 -4.11 6.30 12.91
CA THR A 99 -3.77 4.92 13.27
C THR A 99 -5.01 4.04 13.17
N GLY A 100 -6.10 4.47 13.81
CA GLY A 100 -7.40 3.81 13.73
C GLY A 100 -7.90 3.71 12.29
N ALA A 101 -7.81 4.81 11.54
CA ALA A 101 -8.28 4.87 10.15
C ALA A 101 -7.53 3.89 9.22
N PHE A 102 -6.20 3.90 9.23
CA PHE A 102 -5.41 2.98 8.41
C PHE A 102 -5.47 1.53 8.89
N SER A 103 -5.76 1.28 10.17
CA SER A 103 -5.97 -0.09 10.67
C SER A 103 -7.30 -0.71 10.23
N ARG A 104 -8.26 0.11 9.78
CA ARG A 104 -9.61 -0.32 9.41
C ARG A 104 -9.89 -0.25 7.91
N PHE A 105 -9.20 0.62 7.18
CA PHE A 105 -9.46 0.85 5.76
C PHE A 105 -8.18 0.81 4.93
N ASP A 106 -8.23 0.12 3.78
CA ASP A 106 -7.14 0.12 2.78
C ASP A 106 -6.84 1.54 2.28
N THR A 107 -7.91 2.31 2.04
CA THR A 107 -7.80 3.71 1.68
C THR A 107 -8.65 4.57 2.58
N ILE A 108 -8.16 5.76 2.88
CA ILE A 108 -8.90 6.76 3.65
C ILE A 108 -9.08 8.02 2.82
N HIS A 109 -10.20 8.69 3.02
CA HIS A 109 -10.31 10.10 2.63
C HIS A 109 -9.72 10.92 3.76
N TRP A 110 -8.78 11.80 3.42
CA TRP A 110 -8.20 12.74 4.36
C TRP A 110 -8.00 14.12 3.70
N ARG A 111 -7.78 15.15 4.54
CA ARG A 111 -7.75 16.55 4.09
C ARG A 111 -6.74 16.75 2.96
N ARG A 112 -7.21 17.30 1.84
CA ARG A 112 -6.36 17.81 0.77
C ARG A 112 -5.80 19.18 1.16
N SER A 113 -4.62 19.18 1.76
CA SER A 113 -3.91 20.41 2.14
C SER A 113 -2.97 20.92 1.05
N GLY A 114 -2.67 20.13 0.02
CA GLY A 114 -1.80 20.48 -1.11
C GLY A 114 -2.35 19.98 -2.46
N ASN A 115 -1.67 20.34 -3.55
CA ASN A 115 -2.08 19.97 -4.91
C ASN A 115 -1.63 18.57 -5.31
N TYR A 116 -2.04 17.57 -4.54
CA TYR A 116 -1.68 16.18 -4.76
C TYR A 116 -2.22 15.63 -6.07
N GLU A 117 -1.44 14.78 -6.72
CA GLU A 117 -1.82 14.02 -7.91
C GLU A 117 -1.75 12.54 -7.60
N LYS A 118 -2.42 11.73 -8.42
CA LYS A 118 -2.36 10.28 -8.29
C LYS A 118 -0.90 9.80 -8.40
N GLY A 119 -0.52 8.92 -7.47
CA GLY A 119 0.81 8.35 -7.36
C GLY A 119 1.84 9.24 -6.66
N ASP A 120 1.46 10.44 -6.20
CA ASP A 120 2.30 11.19 -5.26
C ASP A 120 2.50 10.38 -3.97
N ILE A 121 3.64 10.60 -3.31
CA ILE A 121 3.96 10.00 -2.01
C ILE A 121 3.89 11.07 -0.94
N ILE A 122 3.28 10.72 0.18
CA ILE A 122 3.19 11.62 1.33
C ILE A 122 3.81 10.95 2.55
N PHE A 123 4.78 11.63 3.14
CA PHE A 123 5.28 11.39 4.48
C PHE A 123 4.41 12.17 5.46
N ILE A 124 3.72 11.46 6.35
CA ILE A 124 2.88 12.09 7.36
C ILE A 124 3.70 12.30 8.62
N TYR A 125 3.93 13.56 8.95
CA TYR A 125 4.52 14.00 10.21
C TYR A 125 3.44 14.12 11.28
N VAL A 126 3.47 13.27 12.29
CA VAL A 126 2.50 13.32 13.40
C VAL A 126 2.99 14.31 14.44
N SER A 127 2.20 15.36 14.69
CA SER A 127 2.55 16.49 15.56
C SER A 127 2.36 16.18 17.05
N ASN A 128 2.38 17.24 17.88
CA ASN A 128 2.14 17.21 19.32
C ASN A 128 3.14 16.34 20.10
N ASN A 129 2.70 15.23 20.69
CA ASN A 129 3.53 14.38 21.54
C ASN A 129 4.38 13.38 20.73
N VAL A 130 4.13 13.25 19.42
CA VAL A 130 4.79 12.27 18.57
C VAL A 130 5.99 12.88 17.85
N GLN A 131 5.83 14.07 17.27
CA GLN A 131 6.86 14.91 16.62
C GLN A 131 7.81 14.18 15.65
N LYS A 132 7.26 13.26 14.86
CA LYS A 132 8.04 12.48 13.88
C LYS A 132 7.21 12.05 12.68
N VAL A 133 7.88 11.74 11.58
CA VAL A 133 7.24 11.03 10.47
C VAL A 133 6.93 9.61 10.90
N ARG A 134 5.68 9.18 10.65
CA ARG A 134 5.15 7.87 11.05
C ARG A 134 4.65 7.05 9.88
N TYR A 135 4.09 7.70 8.86
CA TYR A 135 3.41 7.03 7.76
C TYR A 135 3.96 7.48 6.43
N LYS A 136 4.09 6.53 5.51
CA LYS A 136 4.28 6.76 4.08
C LYS A 136 3.02 6.30 3.36
N VAL A 137 2.40 7.19 2.62
CA VAL A 137 1.12 6.92 1.95
C VAL A 137 1.19 7.28 0.47
N GLU A 138 0.43 6.56 -0.35
CA GLU A 138 0.24 6.86 -1.77
C GLU A 138 -1.04 7.66 -1.95
N VAL A 139 -1.02 8.66 -2.83
CA VAL A 139 -2.23 9.34 -3.28
C VAL A 139 -2.92 8.51 -4.35
N VAL A 140 -4.02 7.85 -3.98
CA VAL A 140 -4.85 7.07 -4.91
C VAL A 140 -5.74 7.99 -5.75
N LYS A 141 -6.26 9.08 -5.15
CA LYS A 141 -7.06 10.10 -5.84
C LYS A 141 -6.68 11.48 -5.32
N GLY A 142 -6.22 12.35 -6.23
CA GLY A 142 -5.84 13.72 -5.92
C GLY A 142 -7.01 14.51 -5.35
N LEU A 143 -8.09 14.70 -6.13
CA LEU A 143 -9.30 15.38 -5.67
C LEU A 143 -10.46 14.39 -5.61
N VAL A 144 -11.03 14.22 -4.41
CA VAL A 144 -12.27 13.47 -4.17
C VAL A 144 -13.44 14.45 -4.24
N LEU A 145 -14.49 14.10 -4.97
CA LEU A 145 -15.66 14.98 -5.10
C LEU A 145 -16.46 14.99 -3.79
N PRO A 146 -17.11 16.10 -3.39
CA PRO A 146 -17.80 16.21 -2.10
C PRO A 146 -18.83 15.10 -1.83
N ASN A 147 -19.52 14.62 -2.87
CA ASN A 147 -20.50 13.54 -2.78
C ASN A 147 -19.89 12.13 -2.57
N GLU A 148 -18.60 11.96 -2.87
CA GLU A 148 -17.86 10.71 -2.65
C GLU A 148 -17.20 10.65 -1.26
N VAL A 149 -17.15 11.76 -0.52
CA VAL A 149 -16.35 11.86 0.70
C VAL A 149 -16.93 11.00 1.83
N GLN A 150 -16.23 9.92 2.15
CA GLN A 150 -16.36 9.19 3.41
C GLN A 150 -15.64 9.92 4.55
N TYR A 151 -16.38 10.67 5.37
CA TYR A 151 -15.82 11.46 6.46
C TYR A 151 -15.32 10.65 7.66
N ASN A 152 -15.77 9.40 7.81
CA ASN A 152 -15.38 8.47 8.88
C ASN A 152 -15.41 9.09 10.28
N LYS A 153 -16.59 9.60 10.69
CA LYS A 153 -16.80 10.34 11.96
C LYS A 153 -16.16 9.67 13.18
N MET A 154 -16.12 8.33 13.24
CA MET A 154 -15.54 7.56 14.34
C MET A 154 -14.05 7.83 14.62
N PHE A 155 -13.30 8.39 13.67
CA PHE A 155 -11.88 8.73 13.87
C PHE A 155 -11.63 10.19 14.24
N TRP A 156 -12.68 11.01 14.26
CA TRP A 156 -12.56 12.40 14.68
C TRP A 156 -12.61 12.49 16.20
N LYS A 157 -11.56 13.04 16.79
CA LYS A 157 -11.49 13.34 18.23
C LYS A 157 -11.95 14.76 18.55
N ASP A 158 -11.80 15.67 17.58
CA ASP A 158 -12.25 17.05 17.66
C ASP A 158 -13.56 17.25 16.86
N GLU A 159 -14.65 17.53 17.57
CA GLU A 159 -15.99 17.69 16.97
C GLU A 159 -16.11 18.98 16.13
N GLU A 160 -15.42 20.05 16.52
CA GLU A 160 -15.45 21.31 15.77
C GLU A 160 -14.69 21.17 14.45
N LYS A 161 -13.55 20.50 14.48
CA LYS A 161 -12.78 20.17 13.27
C LYS A 161 -13.56 19.25 12.35
N PHE A 162 -14.29 18.28 12.89
CA PHE A 162 -15.21 17.45 12.09
C PHE A 162 -16.25 18.30 11.37
N LYS A 163 -16.88 19.27 12.04
CA LYS A 163 -17.84 20.19 11.42
C LYS A 163 -17.19 21.02 10.30
N GLN A 164 -16.00 21.56 10.54
CA GLN A 164 -15.22 22.31 9.53
C GLN A 164 -14.81 21.43 8.34
N SER A 165 -14.54 20.15 8.56
CA SER A 165 -14.07 19.22 7.53
C SER A 165 -15.02 19.09 6.33
N LYS A 166 -16.31 19.39 6.53
CA LYS A 166 -17.35 19.37 5.49
C LYS A 166 -17.14 20.41 4.40
N THR A 167 -16.37 21.47 4.66
CA THR A 167 -16.05 22.53 3.69
C THR A 167 -14.66 22.36 3.07
N TRP A 168 -13.90 21.34 3.51
CA TRP A 168 -12.56 21.10 3.00
C TRP A 168 -12.58 20.33 1.67
N ASN A 169 -11.45 20.41 0.97
CA ASN A 169 -11.15 19.50 -0.12
C ASN A 169 -10.53 18.22 0.43
N TRP A 170 -10.73 17.12 -0.30
CA TRP A 170 -10.34 15.78 0.14
C TRP A 170 -9.52 15.07 -0.93
N SER A 171 -8.65 14.20 -0.45
CA SER A 171 -7.82 13.30 -1.25
C SER A 171 -7.99 11.89 -0.69
N ARG A 172 -7.80 10.87 -1.53
CA ARG A 172 -7.82 9.47 -1.12
C ARG A 172 -6.40 8.94 -1.02
N PHE A 173 -6.05 8.39 0.13
CA PHE A 173 -4.71 7.90 0.43
C PHE A 173 -4.73 6.42 0.77
N ARG A 174 -3.72 5.68 0.35
CA ARG A 174 -3.45 4.30 0.75
C ARG A 174 -2.20 4.25 1.62
N LEU A 175 -2.24 3.53 2.73
CA LEU A 175 -1.04 3.31 3.54
C LEU A 175 -0.07 2.41 2.75
N ILE A 176 1.17 2.87 2.58
CA ILE A 176 2.24 2.05 1.99
C ILE A 176 3.04 1.40 3.12
N ASP A 177 3.47 2.21 4.09
CA ASP A 177 4.37 1.75 5.14
C ASP A 177 4.24 2.64 6.38
N GLN A 178 4.60 2.09 7.54
CA GLN A 178 4.62 2.81 8.80
C GLN A 178 5.87 2.48 9.60
N VAL A 179 6.39 3.48 10.29
CA VAL A 179 7.63 3.37 11.05
C VAL A 179 7.50 4.07 12.38
N ASP A 180 8.27 3.60 13.34
CA ASP A 180 8.37 4.22 14.65
C ASP A 180 9.83 4.36 15.06
N THR A 181 10.45 5.46 14.65
CA THR A 181 11.87 5.73 14.92
C THR A 181 12.09 7.17 15.32
N THR A 182 13.05 7.40 16.21
CA THR A 182 13.51 8.74 16.61
C THR A 182 14.30 9.44 15.52
N GLU A 183 14.85 8.68 14.57
CA GLU A 183 15.57 9.20 13.41
C GLU A 183 14.67 10.07 12.52
N LEU A 184 13.36 9.83 12.50
CA LEU A 184 12.43 10.68 11.75
C LEU A 184 11.78 11.80 12.58
N SER A 185 12.39 12.15 13.73
CA SER A 185 11.96 13.29 14.54
C SER A 185 12.21 14.62 13.85
N LEU A 186 11.49 15.67 14.27
CA LEU A 186 11.66 17.01 13.73
C LEU A 186 13.12 17.53 13.79
N ALA A 187 13.88 17.14 14.81
CA ALA A 187 15.28 17.53 14.95
C ALA A 187 16.12 16.99 13.78
N HIS A 188 16.07 15.69 13.55
CA HIS A 188 16.80 15.05 12.45
C HIS A 188 16.28 15.48 11.08
N LEU A 189 14.97 15.68 10.91
CA LEU A 189 14.42 16.21 9.66
C LEU A 189 14.95 17.61 9.33
N ARG A 190 15.21 18.45 10.34
CA ARG A 190 15.81 19.78 10.16
C ARG A 190 17.26 19.70 9.72
N GLU A 191 18.03 18.77 10.30
CA GLU A 191 19.41 18.50 9.88
C GLU A 191 19.50 18.11 8.40
N HIS A 192 18.45 17.47 7.88
CA HIS A 192 18.38 16.99 6.50
C HIS A 192 17.59 17.91 5.54
N GLY A 193 17.17 19.11 5.99
CA GLY A 193 16.68 20.17 5.09
C GLY A 193 15.26 20.68 5.34
N VAL A 194 14.53 20.17 6.34
CA VAL A 194 13.24 20.79 6.74
C VAL A 194 13.48 22.17 7.33
N LYS A 195 12.82 23.19 6.77
CA LYS A 195 12.90 24.58 7.25
C LYS A 195 11.72 24.94 8.14
N GLY A 196 12.00 25.46 9.34
CA GLY A 196 10.99 26.01 10.24
C GLY A 196 10.07 24.96 10.88
N ASN A 197 8.80 25.32 11.06
CA ASN A 197 7.76 24.44 11.59
C ASN A 197 6.95 23.83 10.44
N ILE A 198 6.57 22.56 10.57
CA ILE A 198 5.73 21.86 9.59
C ILE A 198 4.27 22.23 9.85
N GLN A 199 3.81 23.35 9.33
CA GLN A 199 2.43 23.86 9.51
C GLN A 199 1.51 23.60 8.31
N GLY A 200 2.05 23.08 7.22
CA GLY A 200 1.33 22.76 5.99
C GLY A 200 2.15 21.80 5.12
N PRO A 201 1.62 21.41 3.95
CA PRO A 201 2.34 20.51 3.05
C PRO A 201 3.61 21.17 2.52
N GLN A 202 4.71 20.44 2.55
CA GLN A 202 6.00 20.87 1.98
C GLN A 202 6.42 19.84 0.93
N LYS A 203 6.92 20.30 -0.22
CA LYS A 203 7.56 19.39 -1.18
C LYS A 203 8.87 18.87 -0.58
N VAL A 204 9.14 17.60 -0.78
CA VAL A 204 10.35 16.91 -0.31
C VAL A 204 11.14 16.46 -1.54
N THR A 205 12.40 16.87 -1.64
CA THR A 205 13.26 16.57 -2.79
C THR A 205 14.69 16.26 -2.32
N GLY A 206 15.48 15.62 -3.20
CA GLY A 206 16.90 15.35 -3.00
C GLY A 206 17.22 14.68 -1.66
N VAL A 207 18.19 15.25 -0.93
CA VAL A 207 18.74 14.70 0.31
C VAL A 207 17.66 14.38 1.36
N LEU A 208 16.66 15.26 1.54
CA LEU A 208 15.61 15.04 2.53
C LEU A 208 14.72 13.85 2.14
N ARG A 209 14.38 13.73 0.86
CA ARG A 209 13.59 12.59 0.34
C ARG A 209 14.34 11.30 0.60
N ASP A 210 15.61 11.26 0.20
CA ASP A 210 16.44 10.06 0.27
C ASP A 210 16.64 9.63 1.72
N TYR A 211 16.91 10.60 2.61
CA TYR A 211 17.01 10.37 4.05
C TYR A 211 15.74 9.73 4.63
N ILE A 212 14.57 10.31 4.39
CA ILE A 212 13.31 9.77 4.93
C ILE A 212 13.04 8.37 4.36
N MET A 213 13.30 8.16 3.07
CA MET A 213 13.07 6.88 2.39
C MET A 213 13.93 5.74 2.95
N LEU A 214 15.13 6.00 3.50
CA LEU A 214 15.98 4.97 4.11
C LEU A 214 15.30 4.21 5.27
N PHE A 215 14.33 4.85 5.93
CA PHE A 215 13.65 4.26 7.09
C PHE A 215 12.41 3.45 6.72
N PHE A 216 11.88 3.62 5.51
CA PHE A 216 10.74 2.86 5.05
C PHE A 216 11.20 1.66 4.22
N ASN A 217 10.73 0.48 4.58
CA ASN A 217 11.16 -0.78 3.98
C ASN A 217 10.52 -1.03 2.61
N TYR A 218 9.30 -0.54 2.39
CA TYR A 218 8.53 -0.84 1.17
C TYR A 218 8.62 0.27 0.15
N ASP A 219 9.37 0.06 -0.92
CA ASP A 219 9.26 0.94 -2.09
C ASP A 219 8.13 0.43 -2.98
N LEU A 220 7.15 1.29 -3.32
CA LEU A 220 6.09 0.97 -4.29
C LEU A 220 6.65 0.56 -5.66
N THR A 221 7.94 0.79 -5.87
CA THR A 221 8.61 0.41 -7.09
C THR A 221 9.16 -1.01 -7.10
N LYS A 222 9.14 -1.72 -5.97
CA LYS A 222 9.78 -3.04 -5.83
C LYS A 222 8.82 -4.22 -5.63
N ASP A 223 7.60 -4.04 -5.14
CA ASP A 223 6.79 -5.21 -4.75
C ASP A 223 5.33 -5.13 -5.23
N TYR A 224 5.00 -5.94 -6.25
CA TYR A 224 3.63 -6.42 -6.52
C TYR A 224 3.48 -7.94 -6.24
N TYR A 225 4.50 -8.61 -5.70
CA TYR A 225 4.39 -10.01 -5.30
C TYR A 225 5.18 -10.27 -4.01
N PRO A 226 4.53 -10.72 -2.92
CA PRO A 226 5.21 -11.08 -1.66
C PRO A 226 6.13 -12.30 -1.73
N ASP A 227 6.23 -13.00 -2.86
CA ASP A 227 6.80 -14.35 -2.93
C ASP A 227 8.19 -14.46 -3.58
N GLU A 228 8.83 -13.34 -3.97
CA GLU A 228 10.20 -13.39 -4.51
C GLU A 228 11.15 -12.54 -3.68
N VAL A 229 11.89 -13.21 -2.77
CA VAL A 229 13.04 -12.60 -2.09
C VAL A 229 14.19 -12.51 -3.10
N PRO A 230 14.90 -11.38 -3.23
CA PRO A 230 16.08 -11.31 -4.08
C PRO A 230 17.11 -12.36 -3.69
N GLU A 231 17.73 -13.00 -4.69
CA GLU A 231 18.86 -13.92 -4.54
C GLU A 231 20.06 -13.20 -3.91
N SER A 232 20.08 -13.07 -2.58
CA SER A 232 21.30 -12.73 -1.85
C SER A 232 21.52 -13.72 -0.71
N LEU A 233 22.69 -14.38 -0.76
CA LEU A 233 23.16 -15.36 0.21
C LEU A 233 23.76 -14.69 1.48
N GLU A 234 23.18 -13.58 1.94
CA GLU A 234 23.59 -12.96 3.22
C GLU A 234 22.70 -13.47 4.37
N GLU A 235 23.22 -14.42 5.14
CA GLU A 235 22.58 -14.99 6.33
C GLU A 235 22.88 -14.13 7.58
N GLY A 236 21.89 -13.91 8.45
CA GLY A 236 22.11 -13.31 9.78
C GLY A 236 21.82 -11.80 9.96
N LYS A 237 21.43 -11.05 8.92
CA LYS A 237 20.85 -9.70 9.11
C LYS A 237 19.40 -9.82 9.61
N ARG A 238 19.08 -9.17 10.73
CA ARG A 238 17.67 -8.97 11.16
C ARG A 238 16.92 -8.18 10.08
N LYS A 239 16.13 -8.89 9.27
CA LYS A 239 15.09 -8.31 8.42
C LYS A 239 13.81 -8.21 9.26
N SER A 240 13.31 -6.99 9.48
CA SER A 240 11.94 -6.80 9.95
C SER A 240 11.01 -6.98 8.76
N VAL A 241 10.32 -8.12 8.72
CA VAL A 241 9.30 -8.43 7.71
C VAL A 241 7.99 -7.78 8.16
N THR A 242 7.52 -6.75 7.43
CA THR A 242 6.18 -6.21 7.64
C THR A 242 5.22 -6.99 6.77
N VAL A 243 4.66 -8.04 7.35
CA VAL A 243 3.50 -8.72 6.81
C VAL A 243 2.40 -7.68 6.55
N ASN A 244 1.76 -7.70 5.37
CA ASN A 244 0.81 -6.68 4.92
C ASN A 244 -0.10 -6.23 6.06
N VAL A 245 -0.24 -4.92 6.28
CA VAL A 245 -1.04 -4.36 7.39
C VAL A 245 -2.50 -4.86 7.36
N TYR A 246 -2.98 -5.30 6.18
CA TYR A 246 -4.24 -6.00 6.02
C TYR A 246 -4.32 -7.34 6.78
N GLU A 247 -3.21 -8.09 6.85
CA GLU A 247 -3.14 -9.42 7.46
C GLU A 247 -3.20 -9.40 9.00
N ARG A 248 -3.22 -8.23 9.64
CA ARG A 248 -3.23 -8.09 11.11
C ARG A 248 -3.99 -6.87 11.60
N ASN A 249 -5.30 -6.75 11.34
CA ASN A 249 -6.12 -5.95 12.25
C ASN A 249 -6.04 -6.61 13.65
N PRO A 250 -5.39 -5.99 14.66
CA PRO A 250 -5.14 -6.66 15.94
C PRO A 250 -6.43 -6.97 16.69
N PHE A 251 -7.48 -6.18 16.45
CA PHE A 251 -8.80 -6.37 17.03
C PHE A 251 -9.52 -7.56 16.38
N ALA A 252 -9.53 -7.65 15.05
CA ALA A 252 -10.12 -8.77 14.34
C ALA A 252 -9.36 -10.07 14.64
N ARG A 253 -8.02 -10.03 14.67
CA ARG A 253 -7.19 -11.16 15.11
C ARG A 253 -7.56 -11.61 16.53
N LYS A 254 -7.66 -10.66 17.47
CA LYS A 254 -8.03 -10.95 18.85
C LYS A 254 -9.43 -11.58 18.93
N GLN A 255 -10.43 -11.03 18.26
CA GLN A 255 -11.79 -11.57 18.26
C GLN A 255 -11.88 -12.97 17.63
N CYS A 256 -11.09 -13.23 16.58
CA CYS A 256 -10.95 -14.55 15.97
C CYS A 256 -10.36 -15.55 16.98
N ILE A 257 -9.27 -15.20 17.66
CA ILE A 257 -8.62 -16.07 18.65
C ILE A 257 -9.47 -16.26 19.91
N ASP A 258 -10.14 -15.20 20.39
CA ASP A 258 -11.06 -15.29 21.54
C ASP A 258 -12.22 -16.26 21.26
N HIS A 259 -12.62 -16.42 19.98
CA HIS A 259 -13.68 -17.33 19.57
C HIS A 259 -13.19 -18.76 19.30
N TYR A 260 -12.15 -18.92 18.47
CA TYR A 260 -11.69 -20.22 17.98
C TYR A 260 -10.57 -20.84 18.83
N GLY A 261 -9.93 -20.06 19.70
CA GLY A 261 -8.74 -20.45 20.43
C GLY A 261 -7.47 -20.43 19.57
N VAL A 262 -6.40 -21.05 20.10
CA VAL A 262 -5.05 -21.06 19.51
C VAL A 262 -4.68 -22.40 18.87
N GLN A 263 -5.66 -23.27 18.67
CA GLN A 263 -5.49 -24.54 17.98
C GLN A 263 -5.67 -24.35 16.47
N CYS A 264 -4.74 -24.89 15.68
CA CYS A 264 -4.81 -24.83 14.22
C CYS A 264 -6.06 -25.55 13.71
N GLN A 265 -6.90 -24.85 12.96
CA GLN A 265 -8.13 -25.42 12.42
C GLN A 265 -7.89 -26.39 11.25
N VAL A 266 -6.66 -26.49 10.72
CA VAL A 266 -6.33 -27.40 9.60
C VAL A 266 -5.74 -28.72 10.11
N CYS A 267 -4.75 -28.67 11.00
CA CYS A 267 -3.98 -29.86 11.43
C CYS A 267 -4.04 -30.13 12.94
N ASP A 268 -4.93 -29.43 13.66
CA ASP A 268 -5.15 -29.56 15.11
C ASP A 268 -3.94 -29.26 16.00
N LEU A 269 -2.83 -28.77 15.43
CA LEU A 269 -1.63 -28.40 16.18
C LEU A 269 -1.94 -27.27 17.17
N ASN A 270 -1.56 -27.50 18.43
CA ASN A 270 -1.50 -26.49 19.48
C ASN A 270 -0.03 -26.35 19.95
N PHE A 271 0.50 -25.13 19.88
CA PHE A 271 1.90 -24.85 20.18
C PHE A 271 2.24 -24.97 21.67
N GLU A 272 1.33 -24.60 22.56
CA GLU A 272 1.51 -24.75 24.01
C GLU A 272 1.58 -26.24 24.40
N ASN A 273 0.71 -27.07 23.82
CA ASN A 273 0.73 -28.51 24.07
C ASN A 273 2.02 -29.19 23.58
N LEU A 274 2.56 -28.73 22.44
CA LEU A 274 3.74 -29.35 21.83
C LEU A 274 5.07 -28.81 22.40
N TYR A 275 5.15 -27.51 22.65
CA TYR A 275 6.39 -26.82 23.01
C TYR A 275 6.39 -26.27 24.44
N GLY A 276 5.30 -26.44 25.20
CA GLY A 276 5.13 -25.85 26.52
C GLY A 276 4.91 -24.34 26.48
N GLU A 277 5.22 -23.65 27.58
CA GLU A 277 4.94 -22.21 27.77
C GLU A 277 5.47 -21.29 26.64
N VAL A 278 6.56 -21.67 25.95
CA VAL A 278 7.10 -20.86 24.83
C VAL A 278 6.15 -20.79 23.63
N GLY A 279 5.25 -21.78 23.50
CA GLY A 279 4.23 -21.85 22.45
C GLY A 279 2.90 -21.21 22.82
N LYS A 280 2.77 -20.66 24.03
CA LYS A 280 1.53 -20.03 24.51
C LYS A 280 1.12 -18.86 23.61
N ASP A 281 -0.17 -18.80 23.29
CA ASP A 281 -0.79 -17.79 22.43
C ASP A 281 -0.21 -17.67 21.00
N PHE A 282 0.65 -18.61 20.60
CA PHE A 282 1.32 -18.59 19.30
C PHE A 282 0.47 -19.29 18.23
N ILE A 283 -0.18 -18.48 17.38
CA ILE A 283 -0.95 -18.93 16.22
C ILE A 283 -1.02 -17.82 15.15
N HIS A 284 -1.08 -18.19 13.87
CA HIS A 284 -1.39 -17.26 12.78
C HIS A 284 -2.89 -17.21 12.52
N VAL A 285 -3.35 -16.14 11.86
CA VAL A 285 -4.75 -15.98 11.45
C VAL A 285 -4.78 -15.75 9.94
N HIS A 286 -5.58 -16.55 9.24
CA HIS A 286 -5.69 -16.56 7.78
C HIS A 286 -7.06 -16.05 7.33
N HIS A 287 -7.14 -15.38 6.18
CA HIS A 287 -8.42 -15.00 5.59
C HIS A 287 -8.99 -16.14 4.75
N ILE A 288 -10.22 -16.57 5.03
CA ILE A 288 -10.87 -17.67 4.32
C ILE A 288 -11.18 -17.28 2.86
N VAL A 289 -11.59 -16.03 2.64
CA VAL A 289 -11.82 -15.48 1.30
C VAL A 289 -10.58 -14.69 0.88
N PRO A 290 -9.97 -14.99 -0.28
CA PRO A 290 -8.84 -14.23 -0.81
C PRO A 290 -9.17 -12.76 -0.98
N LEU A 291 -8.22 -11.90 -0.61
CA LEU A 291 -8.45 -10.45 -0.52
C LEU A 291 -8.75 -9.77 -1.85
N HIS A 292 -8.34 -10.39 -2.96
CA HIS A 292 -8.61 -9.89 -4.31
C HIS A 292 -10.10 -9.99 -4.69
N ASP A 293 -10.87 -10.86 -4.01
CA ASP A 293 -12.31 -11.01 -4.20
C ASP A 293 -13.12 -10.06 -3.30
N ILE A 294 -12.46 -9.36 -2.37
CA ILE A 294 -13.10 -8.49 -1.38
C ILE A 294 -13.12 -7.05 -1.90
N GLN A 295 -14.31 -6.54 -2.24
CA GLN A 295 -14.52 -5.18 -2.76
C GLN A 295 -14.13 -4.07 -1.75
N GLN A 296 -13.81 -2.87 -2.26
CA GLN A 296 -13.52 -1.68 -1.45
C GLN A 296 -14.62 -1.41 -0.41
N GLY A 297 -14.23 -1.30 0.87
CA GLY A 297 -15.14 -0.95 1.98
C GLY A 297 -15.69 -2.14 2.78
N TYR A 298 -15.19 -3.36 2.54
CA TYR A 298 -15.56 -4.53 3.31
C TYR A 298 -15.10 -4.46 4.77
N GLU A 299 -16.03 -4.63 5.70
CA GLU A 299 -15.72 -4.80 7.12
C GLU A 299 -15.48 -6.28 7.41
N VAL A 300 -14.23 -6.62 7.77
CA VAL A 300 -13.84 -7.97 8.19
C VAL A 300 -14.68 -8.39 9.39
N LYS A 301 -15.39 -9.50 9.24
CA LYS A 301 -16.11 -10.22 10.29
C LYS A 301 -15.18 -11.30 10.86
N PRO A 302 -14.61 -11.09 12.05
CA PRO A 302 -13.52 -11.93 12.57
C PRO A 302 -13.84 -13.41 12.72
N ILE A 303 -15.12 -13.77 12.82
CA ILE A 303 -15.56 -15.16 12.96
C ILE A 303 -15.80 -15.80 11.58
N GLN A 304 -16.27 -15.03 10.59
CA GLN A 304 -16.66 -15.55 9.28
C GLN A 304 -15.50 -15.53 8.28
N ASP A 305 -14.61 -14.55 8.40
CA ASP A 305 -13.62 -14.29 7.36
C ASP A 305 -12.23 -14.72 7.78
N LEU A 306 -12.02 -14.99 9.07
CA LEU A 306 -10.72 -15.32 9.65
C LEU A 306 -10.73 -16.69 10.31
N ILE A 307 -9.61 -17.39 10.20
CA ILE A 307 -9.43 -18.70 10.81
C ILE A 307 -8.02 -18.88 11.40
N PRO A 308 -7.87 -19.39 12.64
CA PRO A 308 -6.55 -19.67 13.21
C PRO A 308 -5.88 -20.87 12.53
N VAL A 309 -4.64 -20.69 12.09
CA VAL A 309 -3.83 -21.75 11.45
C VAL A 309 -2.39 -21.70 11.94
N CYS A 310 -1.70 -22.84 11.95
CA CYS A 310 -0.27 -22.88 12.25
C CYS A 310 0.53 -22.25 11.10
N PRO A 311 1.77 -21.79 11.34
CA PRO A 311 2.62 -21.18 10.29
C PRO A 311 2.82 -22.09 9.06
N ASN A 312 2.91 -23.41 9.26
CA ASN A 312 3.09 -24.36 8.16
C ASN A 312 1.84 -24.45 7.28
N CYS A 313 0.66 -24.60 7.89
CA CYS A 313 -0.61 -24.61 7.16
C CYS A 313 -0.87 -23.26 6.50
N HIS A 314 -0.56 -22.15 7.19
CA HIS A 314 -0.67 -20.81 6.63
C HIS A 314 0.13 -20.67 5.33
N ALA A 315 1.39 -21.10 5.34
CA ALA A 315 2.24 -21.05 4.15
C ALA A 315 1.70 -21.91 3.00
N MET A 316 1.08 -23.05 3.29
CA MET A 316 0.49 -23.91 2.25
C MET A 316 -0.78 -23.33 1.64
N LEU A 317 -1.61 -22.62 2.42
CA LEU A 317 -2.81 -21.94 1.91
C LEU A 317 -2.48 -20.78 0.97
N HIS A 318 -1.33 -20.12 1.19
CA HIS A 318 -0.83 -19.08 0.29
C HIS A 318 -0.06 -19.60 -0.92
N ARG A 319 0.08 -20.92 -1.09
CA ARG A 319 0.77 -21.51 -2.23
C ARG A 319 -0.23 -21.90 -3.32
N LYS A 320 0.02 -21.44 -4.55
CA LYS A 320 -0.81 -21.81 -5.71
C LYS A 320 -0.48 -23.21 -6.22
N GLU A 321 -1.50 -23.98 -6.57
CA GLU A 321 -1.41 -25.25 -7.29
C GLU A 321 -2.33 -25.15 -8.52
N ASN A 322 -1.78 -25.39 -9.72
CA ASN A 322 -2.51 -25.26 -10.99
C ASN A 322 -3.16 -23.89 -11.24
N GLY A 323 -2.66 -22.82 -10.61
CA GLY A 323 -3.16 -21.46 -10.75
C GLY A 323 -4.06 -20.98 -9.61
N ASP A 324 -4.55 -21.89 -8.77
CA ASP A 324 -5.52 -21.61 -7.70
C ASP A 324 -4.92 -21.83 -6.30
N TYR A 325 -5.47 -21.13 -5.31
CA TYR A 325 -5.13 -21.33 -3.90
C TYR A 325 -5.91 -22.51 -3.32
N LEU A 326 -5.30 -23.25 -2.40
CA LEU A 326 -5.98 -24.32 -1.67
C LEU A 326 -6.96 -23.74 -0.65
N THR A 327 -8.14 -24.33 -0.55
CA THR A 327 -9.05 -24.07 0.56
C THR A 327 -8.59 -24.76 1.85
N ILE A 328 -9.13 -24.32 2.98
CA ILE A 328 -8.92 -24.95 4.30
C ILE A 328 -9.29 -26.44 4.24
N GLU A 329 -10.43 -26.76 3.63
CA GLU A 329 -10.94 -28.12 3.49
C GLU A 329 -10.02 -28.97 2.62
N GLN A 330 -9.58 -28.46 1.47
CA GLN A 330 -8.65 -29.16 0.57
C GLN A 330 -7.32 -29.48 1.26
N LEU A 331 -6.77 -28.51 2.02
CA LEU A 331 -5.54 -28.74 2.75
C LEU A 331 -5.75 -29.75 3.90
N ARG A 332 -6.89 -29.69 4.59
CA ARG A 332 -7.26 -30.64 5.65
C ARG A 332 -7.39 -32.06 5.10
N GLU A 333 -8.11 -32.25 4.00
CA GLU A 333 -8.23 -33.55 3.32
C GLU A 333 -6.88 -34.10 2.90
N ARG A 334 -5.98 -33.25 2.39
CA ARG A 334 -4.64 -33.67 1.97
C ARG A 334 -3.78 -34.16 3.13
N ILE A 335 -4.01 -33.66 4.34
CA ILE A 335 -3.33 -34.13 5.56
C ILE A 335 -3.95 -35.44 6.04
N LEU A 336 -5.28 -35.57 5.99
CA LEU A 336 -6.00 -36.78 6.40
C LEU A 336 -5.78 -37.97 5.44
N ASN A 337 -5.59 -37.71 4.15
CA ASN A 337 -5.31 -38.74 3.14
C ASN A 337 -3.83 -39.17 3.09
N ARG A 338 -3.00 -38.71 4.03
CA ARG A 338 -1.59 -39.13 4.21
C ARG A 338 -1.40 -40.18 5.30
N THR A 339 -2.46 -40.48 6.06
CA THR A 339 -2.59 -41.69 6.90
C THR A 339 -3.23 -42.80 6.10
#